data_AF-A0A6I9N8W8-F1
#
_entry.id   AF-A0A6I9N8W8-F1
#
_cell.length_a   1.000
_cell.length_b   1.000
_cell.length_c   1.000
_cell.angle_alpha   90.00
_cell.angle_beta   90.00
_cell.angle_gamma   90.00
#
_symmetry.space_group_name_H-M   'P 1'
#
loop_
_entity.id
_entity.type
_entity.pdbx_description
1 polymer ?
#
loop_
_entity_poly.entity_id
_entity_poly.type
_entity_poly.pdbx_seq_one_letter_code
_entity_poly.pdbx_strand_id
1 'polypeptide(L)'
;LSVCKELQLPDSEYNYTADLVAVSSAAPLEAAGVQSISVLVLSVEGTARLWPSLSQEGNFTETDVDLGDLCNFVLAVKGGSFILTSEKNHLMRASVDSSGKLQYRALQRGQGVLSGIGRRVSSLFGMLSPPANDT
;
A
#
# COMPACT_ATOMS: atom_id res chain seq x y z
N LEU A 1 26.18 -13.30 -17.89
CA LEU A 1 26.61 -12.30 -16.88
C LEU A 1 25.77 -12.53 -15.65
N SER A 2 26.40 -12.74 -14.49
CA SER A 2 25.71 -12.86 -13.22
C SER A 2 25.73 -11.51 -12.51
N VAL A 3 24.64 -11.13 -11.87
CA VAL A 3 24.51 -9.85 -11.15
C VAL A 3 24.30 -10.15 -9.68
N CYS A 4 25.08 -9.50 -8.82
CA CYS A 4 24.92 -9.51 -7.37
C CYS A 4 24.98 -8.06 -6.89
N LYS A 5 24.06 -7.68 -6.00
CA LYS A 5 23.88 -6.33 -5.49
C LYS A 5 23.63 -6.39 -3.99
N GLU A 6 24.25 -5.47 -3.27
CA GLU A 6 24.07 -5.30 -1.83
C GLU A 6 23.41 -3.94 -1.61
N LEU A 7 22.29 -3.92 -0.88
CA LEU A 7 21.56 -2.70 -0.59
C LEU A 7 21.53 -2.48 0.91
N GLN A 8 21.86 -1.27 1.35
CA GLN A 8 21.74 -0.89 2.75
C GLN A 8 20.27 -0.75 3.13
N LEU A 9 19.79 -1.62 4.01
CA LEU A 9 18.43 -1.55 4.54
C LEU A 9 18.24 -0.27 5.38
N PRO A 10 17.01 0.23 5.52
CA PRO A 10 16.73 1.28 6.50
C PRO A 10 17.09 0.83 7.93
N ASP A 11 17.35 1.79 8.81
CA ASP A 11 17.50 1.49 10.22
C ASP A 11 16.15 1.00 10.77
N SER A 12 16.19 -0.02 11.63
CA SER A 12 14.99 -0.58 12.24
C SER A 12 15.28 -1.11 13.64
N GLU A 13 14.30 -0.99 14.53
CA GLU A 13 14.32 -1.61 15.86
C GLU A 13 14.07 -3.13 15.80
N TYR A 14 13.63 -3.63 14.65
CA TYR A 14 13.25 -5.02 14.42
C TYR A 14 14.16 -5.70 13.39
N ASN A 15 14.19 -7.03 13.43
CA ASN A 15 14.92 -7.79 12.42
C ASN A 15 14.14 -7.80 11.10
N TYR A 16 14.87 -7.64 9.99
CA TYR A 16 14.31 -7.81 8.65
C TYR A 16 14.07 -9.28 8.32
N THR A 17 13.00 -9.52 7.58
CA THR A 17 12.70 -10.80 6.91
C THR A 17 12.61 -10.58 5.41
N ALA A 18 12.75 -11.65 4.62
CA ALA A 18 12.60 -11.56 3.16
C ALA A 18 11.17 -11.16 2.74
N ASP A 19 10.17 -11.43 3.58
CA ASP A 19 8.76 -11.06 3.33
C ASP A 19 8.54 -9.54 3.31
N LEU A 20 9.47 -8.78 3.90
CA LEU A 20 9.49 -7.33 3.93
C LEU A 20 10.28 -6.70 2.76
N VAL A 21 10.66 -7.52 1.77
CA VAL A 21 11.39 -7.08 0.58
C VAL A 21 10.67 -7.55 -0.68
N ALA A 22 10.38 -6.63 -1.60
CA ALA A 22 9.78 -6.94 -2.88
C ALA A 22 10.65 -6.44 -4.03
N VAL A 23 10.85 -7.31 -5.02
CA VAL A 23 11.57 -7.00 -6.27
C VAL A 23 10.56 -6.91 -7.40
N SER A 24 10.63 -5.85 -8.21
CA SER A 24 9.70 -5.62 -9.31
C SER A 24 10.42 -5.15 -10.57
N SER A 25 9.93 -5.58 -11.73
CA SER A 25 10.41 -5.17 -13.04
C SER A 25 9.24 -5.14 -14.02
N ALA A 26 9.33 -4.28 -15.04
CA ALA A 26 8.35 -4.25 -16.13
C ALA A 26 8.40 -5.51 -17.03
N ALA A 27 9.59 -6.08 -17.19
CA ALA A 27 9.83 -7.35 -17.88
C ALA A 27 10.03 -8.50 -16.87
N PRO A 28 9.84 -9.78 -17.27
CA PRO A 28 10.21 -10.92 -16.43
C PRO A 28 11.62 -10.78 -15.87
N LEU A 29 11.82 -11.11 -14.59
CA LEU A 29 13.08 -10.84 -13.88
C LEU A 29 14.27 -11.57 -14.52
N GLU A 30 14.04 -12.71 -15.17
CA GLU A 30 15.04 -13.53 -15.86
C GLU A 30 15.59 -12.83 -17.12
N ALA A 31 14.83 -11.90 -17.70
CA ALA A 31 15.19 -11.13 -18.88
C ALA A 31 15.39 -9.63 -18.58
N ALA A 32 15.13 -9.19 -17.35
CA ALA A 32 15.20 -7.80 -16.95
C ALA A 32 16.65 -7.33 -16.83
N GLY A 33 16.94 -6.15 -17.41
CA GLY A 33 18.21 -5.47 -17.15
C GLY A 33 18.22 -4.92 -15.73
N VAL A 34 19.41 -4.82 -15.12
CA VAL A 34 19.59 -4.29 -13.76
C VAL A 34 18.96 -2.90 -13.59
N GLN A 35 18.98 -2.08 -14.65
CA GLN A 35 18.39 -0.73 -14.64
C GLN A 35 16.85 -0.70 -14.59
N SER A 36 16.17 -1.79 -14.89
CA SER A 36 14.71 -1.91 -14.87
C SER A 36 14.19 -2.65 -13.64
N ILE A 37 15.09 -3.13 -12.78
CA ILE A 37 14.74 -3.81 -11.53
C ILE A 37 14.65 -2.75 -10.43
N SER A 38 13.47 -2.64 -9.85
CA SER A 38 13.17 -1.84 -8.67
C SER A 38 13.05 -2.75 -7.45
N VAL A 39 13.41 -2.22 -6.28
CA VAL A 39 13.32 -2.94 -5.00
C VAL A 39 12.63 -2.03 -3.99
N LEU A 40 11.61 -2.56 -3.33
CA LEU A 40 10.96 -1.93 -2.19
C LEU A 40 11.26 -2.75 -0.94
N VAL A 41 11.77 -2.08 0.09
CA VAL A 41 11.97 -2.62 1.43
C VAL A 41 11.04 -1.89 2.39
N LEU A 42 10.49 -2.62 3.35
CA LEU A 42 9.63 -2.12 4.40
C LEU A 42 10.20 -2.50 5.76
N SER A 43 10.39 -1.57 6.69
CA SER A 43 10.67 -1.92 8.09
C SER A 43 9.38 -2.33 8.80
N VAL A 44 9.49 -3.07 9.90
CA VAL A 44 8.34 -3.57 10.68
C VAL A 44 7.52 -2.40 11.23
N GLU A 45 8.17 -1.30 11.59
CA GLU A 45 7.58 -0.07 12.13
C GLU A 45 7.05 0.89 11.06
N GLY A 46 7.28 0.62 9.78
CA GLY A 46 6.65 1.38 8.69
C GLY A 46 7.55 2.39 7.98
N THR A 47 8.85 2.18 7.89
CA THR A 47 9.73 2.92 6.98
C THR A 47 9.84 2.18 5.66
N ALA A 48 9.42 2.81 4.56
CA ALA A 48 9.50 2.23 3.23
C ALA A 48 10.64 2.87 2.43
N ARG A 49 11.57 2.05 1.93
CA ARG A 49 12.68 2.50 1.08
C ARG A 49 12.59 1.87 -0.31
N LEU A 50 12.53 2.71 -1.34
CA LEU A 50 12.44 2.30 -2.73
C LEU A 50 13.73 2.64 -3.48
N TRP A 51 14.33 1.63 -4.08
CA TRP A 51 15.30 1.78 -5.15
C TRP A 51 14.56 1.65 -6.49
N PRO A 52 14.45 2.73 -7.30
CA PRO A 52 13.80 2.65 -8.60
C PRO A 52 14.63 1.84 -9.62
N SER A 53 15.93 1.68 -9.37
CA SER A 53 16.86 0.93 -10.22
C SER A 53 18.02 0.35 -9.41
N LEU A 54 18.31 -0.95 -9.61
CA LEU A 54 19.50 -1.61 -9.06
C LEU A 54 20.82 -1.16 -9.71
N SER A 55 20.78 -0.39 -10.80
CA SER A 55 22.02 0.17 -11.38
C SER A 55 22.62 1.28 -10.52
N GLN A 56 21.84 1.85 -9.60
CA GLN A 56 22.21 2.99 -8.75
C GLN A 56 21.83 2.70 -7.29
N GLU A 57 22.64 1.90 -6.60
CA GLU A 57 22.38 1.45 -5.21
C GLU A 57 22.26 2.61 -4.20
N GLY A 58 22.93 3.74 -4.47
CA GLY A 58 22.83 4.94 -3.63
C GLY A 58 21.62 5.84 -3.94
N ASN A 59 20.83 5.51 -4.96
CA ASN A 59 19.66 6.28 -5.34
C ASN A 59 18.39 5.59 -4.83
N PHE A 60 17.89 6.06 -3.70
CA PHE A 60 16.64 5.58 -3.12
C PHE A 60 15.78 6.74 -2.63
N THR A 61 14.48 6.47 -2.51
CA THR A 61 13.53 7.34 -1.79
C THR A 61 13.07 6.62 -0.55
N GLU A 62 12.88 7.37 0.53
CA GLU A 62 12.40 6.86 1.80
C GLU A 62 11.18 7.65 2.25
N THR A 63 10.17 6.95 2.72
CA THR A 63 8.91 7.52 3.20
C THR A 63 8.34 6.67 4.32
N ASP A 64 7.77 7.33 5.32
CA ASP A 64 7.02 6.65 6.37
C ASP A 64 5.64 6.21 5.87
N VAL A 65 5.21 5.05 6.35
CA VAL A 65 3.97 4.41 5.99
C VAL A 65 3.20 3.98 7.23
N ASP A 66 2.00 4.55 7.38
CA ASP A 66 1.08 4.18 8.46
C ASP A 66 0.05 3.16 7.95
N LEU A 67 0.25 1.89 8.31
CA LEU A 67 -0.73 0.82 8.11
C LEU A 67 -1.65 0.64 9.32
N GLY A 68 -1.57 1.51 10.34
CA GLY A 68 -2.29 1.43 11.60
C GLY A 68 -1.84 0.28 12.53
N ASP A 69 -0.79 -0.44 12.14
CA ASP A 69 -0.13 -1.50 12.92
C ASP A 69 1.23 -1.83 12.28
N LEU A 70 2.00 -2.72 12.93
CA LEU A 70 3.25 -3.24 12.39
C LEU A 70 3.07 -3.89 11.01
N CYS A 71 4.03 -3.64 10.14
CA CYS A 71 4.13 -4.21 8.81
C CYS A 71 4.43 -5.71 8.89
N ASN A 72 3.79 -6.50 8.02
CA ASN A 72 3.93 -7.95 7.96
C ASN A 72 4.65 -8.38 6.67
N PHE A 73 4.09 -8.06 5.51
CA PHE A 73 4.73 -8.39 4.23
C PHE A 73 4.48 -7.35 3.13
N VAL A 74 5.36 -7.35 2.13
CA VAL A 74 5.26 -6.57 0.90
C VAL A 74 5.35 -7.47 -0.33
N LEU A 75 4.52 -7.20 -1.34
CA LEU A 75 4.47 -7.97 -2.58
C LEU A 75 4.50 -7.06 -3.79
N ALA A 76 5.36 -7.37 -4.76
CA ALA A 76 5.31 -6.76 -6.08
C ALA A 76 4.09 -7.28 -6.85
N VAL A 77 3.34 -6.37 -7.47
CA VAL A 77 2.20 -6.70 -8.34
C VAL A 77 2.37 -6.07 -9.71
N LYS A 78 1.62 -6.58 -10.69
CA LYS A 78 1.64 -6.07 -12.07
C LYS A 78 1.40 -4.56 -12.12
N GLY A 79 2.10 -3.90 -13.04
CA GLY A 79 2.06 -2.45 -13.22
C GLY A 79 3.03 -1.67 -12.35
N GLY A 80 4.13 -2.29 -11.89
CA GLY A 80 5.21 -1.59 -11.18
C GLY A 80 4.77 -1.02 -9.82
N SER A 81 3.86 -1.72 -9.15
CA SER A 81 3.32 -1.30 -7.85
C SER A 81 3.45 -2.42 -6.83
N PHE A 82 3.20 -2.10 -5.58
CA PHE A 82 3.38 -3.00 -4.45
C PHE A 82 2.13 -3.05 -3.59
N ILE A 83 1.90 -4.17 -2.93
CA ILE A 83 0.92 -4.30 -1.86
C ILE A 83 1.68 -4.45 -0.55
N LEU A 84 1.36 -3.62 0.42
CA LEU A 84 1.88 -3.63 1.78
C LEU A 84 0.78 -4.10 2.71
N THR A 85 1.15 -4.85 3.73
CA THR A 85 0.20 -5.43 4.67
C THR A 85 0.69 -5.27 6.09
N SER A 86 -0.27 -5.17 7.03
CA SER A 86 0.01 -5.19 8.46
C SER A 86 -0.38 -6.52 9.11
N GLU A 87 0.10 -6.74 10.33
CA GLU A 87 -0.29 -7.88 11.18
C GLU A 87 -1.81 -7.98 11.40
N LYS A 88 -2.52 -6.86 11.36
CA LYS A 88 -4.00 -6.81 11.44
C LYS A 88 -4.72 -6.90 10.10
N ASN A 89 -4.01 -7.27 9.03
CA ASN A 89 -4.54 -7.41 7.68
C ASN A 89 -5.10 -6.10 7.10
N HIS A 90 -4.52 -4.95 7.47
CA HIS A 90 -4.71 -3.73 6.69
C HIS A 90 -3.90 -3.84 5.41
N LEU A 91 -4.51 -3.46 4.30
CA LEU A 91 -3.91 -3.59 2.98
C LEU A 91 -3.77 -2.21 2.36
N MET A 92 -2.61 -1.96 1.77
CA MET A 92 -2.36 -0.72 1.06
C MET A 92 -1.58 -0.98 -0.21
N ARG A 93 -1.88 -0.21 -1.26
CA ARG A 93 -1.12 -0.23 -2.49
C ARG A 93 -0.13 0.92 -2.50
N ALA A 94 1.14 0.64 -2.74
CA ALA A 94 2.13 1.64 -3.07
C ALA A 94 2.41 1.67 -4.57
N SER A 95 2.52 2.86 -5.14
CA SER A 95 2.88 3.07 -6.54
C SER A 95 3.83 4.25 -6.64
N VAL A 96 4.73 4.20 -7.63
CA VAL A 96 5.64 5.32 -7.91
C VAL A 96 4.92 6.32 -8.79
N ASP A 97 4.92 7.61 -8.40
CA ASP A 97 4.41 8.68 -9.25
C ASP A 97 5.42 9.12 -10.31
N SER A 98 5.03 10.09 -11.16
CA SER A 98 5.92 10.61 -12.21
C SER A 98 7.15 11.34 -11.68
N SER A 99 7.17 11.72 -10.39
CA SER A 99 8.33 12.33 -9.73
C SER A 99 9.26 11.30 -9.09
N GLY A 100 8.92 10.01 -9.16
CA GLY A 100 9.71 8.94 -8.53
C GLY A 100 9.41 8.72 -7.05
N LYS A 101 8.35 9.36 -6.51
CA LYS A 101 7.97 9.23 -5.10
C LYS A 101 6.92 8.14 -4.91
N LEU A 102 6.98 7.47 -3.76
CA LEU A 102 5.96 6.52 -3.34
C LEU A 102 4.66 7.24 -3.00
N GLN A 103 3.58 6.77 -3.59
CA GLN A 103 2.21 7.16 -3.31
C GLN A 103 1.46 5.96 -2.75
N TYR A 104 0.64 6.20 -1.73
CA TYR A 104 -0.03 5.15 -0.98
C TYR A 104 -1.54 5.27 -1.08
N ARG A 105 -2.20 4.12 -1.27
CA ARG A 105 -3.67 4.04 -1.34
C ARG A 105 -4.18 2.84 -0.58
N ALA A 106 -4.95 3.08 0.48
CA ALA A 106 -5.62 2.01 1.23
C ALA A 106 -6.51 1.17 0.30
N LEU A 107 -6.39 -0.15 0.39
CA LEU A 107 -7.22 -1.09 -0.34
C LEU A 107 -8.47 -1.38 0.51
N GLN A 108 -9.64 -1.05 -0.04
CA GLN A 108 -10.91 -1.27 0.65
C GLN A 108 -11.13 -2.77 0.87
N ARG A 109 -11.40 -3.17 2.12
CA ARG A 109 -11.97 -4.49 2.41
C ARG A 109 -13.24 -4.61 1.59
N GLY A 110 -13.35 -5.65 0.76
CA GLY A 110 -14.53 -5.89 -0.06
C GLY A 110 -15.80 -5.80 0.79
N GLN A 111 -16.51 -4.69 0.68
CA GLN A 111 -17.84 -4.55 1.26
C GLN A 111 -18.70 -5.52 0.45
N GLY A 112 -19.22 -6.57 1.07
CA GLY A 112 -20.04 -7.57 0.38
C GLY A 112 -21.11 -6.91 -0.49
N VAL A 113 -21.55 -7.61 -1.54
CA VAL A 113 -22.43 -7.09 -2.63
C VAL A 113 -23.73 -6.44 -2.11
N LEU A 114 -24.09 -6.63 -0.84
CA LEU A 114 -25.29 -6.09 -0.18
C LEU A 114 -25.02 -4.96 0.85
N SER A 115 -23.77 -4.57 1.11
CA SER A 115 -23.43 -3.59 2.18
C SER A 115 -24.03 -2.19 1.96
N GLY A 116 -24.46 -1.89 0.73
CA GLY A 116 -25.10 -0.63 0.36
C GLY A 116 -26.63 -0.63 0.36
N ILE A 117 -27.30 -1.79 0.42
CA ILE A 117 -28.75 -1.88 0.18
C ILE A 117 -29.59 -1.43 1.40
N GLY A 118 -29.00 -1.29 2.59
CA GLY A 118 -29.72 -0.94 3.82
C GLY A 118 -29.63 0.52 4.29
N ARG A 119 -28.81 1.40 3.67
CA ARG A 119 -28.48 2.72 4.26
C ARG A 119 -29.33 3.90 3.79
N ARG A 120 -30.45 3.66 3.10
CA ARG A 120 -31.40 4.72 2.76
C ARG A 120 -32.83 4.32 3.11
N VAL A 121 -33.15 4.37 4.39
CA VAL A 121 -34.52 4.67 4.87
C VAL A 121 -34.41 5.85 5.83
N SER A 122 -34.29 7.05 5.28
CA SER A 122 -34.59 8.25 6.06
C SER A 122 -36.09 8.22 6.35
N SER A 123 -36.42 7.84 7.59
CA SER A 123 -37.73 8.02 8.20
C SER A 123 -38.16 9.50 8.09
N LEU A 124 -39.02 9.82 7.12
CA LEU A 124 -39.90 10.98 7.19
C LEU A 124 -41.22 10.51 7.80
N PHE A 125 -41.18 10.14 9.08
CA PHE A 125 -42.39 9.95 9.87
C PHE A 125 -42.92 11.31 10.34
N GLY A 126 -44.07 11.70 9.78
CA GLY A 126 -45.18 12.38 10.44
C GLY A 126 -44.91 13.62 11.30
N MET A 127 -45.16 14.80 10.74
CA MET A 127 -45.76 15.91 11.51
C MET A 127 -47.22 16.04 11.09
N LEU A 128 -48.10 15.30 11.78
CA LEU A 128 -49.52 15.62 11.83
C LEU A 128 -49.66 16.84 12.76
N SER A 129 -50.02 18.00 12.20
CA SER A 129 -50.48 19.13 13.00
C SER A 129 -51.86 18.80 13.60
N PRO A 130 -52.10 19.07 14.89
CA PRO A 130 -53.38 18.77 15.53
C PRO A 130 -54.53 19.64 14.98
N PRO A 131 -55.79 19.17 15.06
CA PRO A 131 -56.94 19.92 14.58
C PRO A 131 -57.15 21.16 15.46
N ALA A 132 -57.26 22.32 14.82
CA ALA A 132 -57.76 23.53 15.48
C ALA A 132 -59.29 23.45 15.51
N ASN A 133 -59.87 23.31 16.70
CA ASN A 133 -61.30 23.47 16.92
C ASN A 133 -61.58 24.80 17.66
N ASP A 134 -62.69 25.39 17.22
CA ASP A 134 -63.57 26.39 17.86
C ASP A 134 -63.12 27.85 18.02
N THR A 135 -63.76 28.72 17.21
CA THR A 135 -64.66 29.75 17.74
C THR A 135 -65.81 30.02 16.75
#